data_AF-A0A0T5P8V1-F1
#
_entry.id   AF-A0A0T5P8V1-F1
#
_cell.length_a   1.000
_cell.length_b   1.000
_cell.length_c   1.000
_cell.angle_alpha   90.00
_cell.angle_beta   90.00
_cell.angle_gamma   90.00
#
_symmetry.space_group_name_H-M   'P 1'
#
loop_
_entity.id
_entity.type
_entity.pdbx_description
1 polymer ?
#
loop_
_entity_poly.entity_id
_entity_poly.type
_entity_poly.pdbx_seq_one_letter_code
_entity_poly.pdbx_strand_id
1 'polypeptide(L)'
;MSTIILAIVIGAGFGAVLDRIGATNPNWIGKMLSLKHLHLMKTILLAIGTGSVLMFAGQMAGLVDVGHMDVKTAYTGVFIGGLMLGAGWAAAGYCPGTGVAAAATGRRDALFFVAGGLLGAAAYMVTYPAWEAWGLLDGAKLTLGTVPDAGYDGLIALRGDVLGILLGLGFIAVAFALPERPLGRAASVAAE
;
A
#
# COMPACT_ATOMS: atom_id res chain seq x y z
N MET A 1 -2.41 -23.07 15.27
CA MET A 1 -3.83 -22.63 15.39
C MET A 1 -3.95 -21.18 15.87
N SER A 2 -3.16 -20.75 16.86
CA SER A 2 -3.12 -19.36 17.37
C SER A 2 -2.89 -18.30 16.28
N THR A 3 -1.95 -18.53 15.35
CA THR A 3 -1.61 -17.57 14.28
C THR A 3 -2.76 -17.31 13.30
N ILE A 4 -3.58 -18.32 12.99
CA ILE A 4 -4.71 -18.18 12.06
C ILE A 4 -5.82 -17.34 12.71
N ILE A 5 -6.11 -17.59 13.99
CA ILE A 5 -7.09 -16.80 14.75
C ILE A 5 -6.63 -15.35 14.83
N LEU A 6 -5.35 -15.11 15.14
CA LEU A 6 -4.78 -13.76 15.17
C LEU A 6 -4.90 -13.05 13.80
N ALA A 7 -4.60 -13.76 12.71
CA ALA A 7 -4.73 -13.21 11.36
C ALA A 7 -6.19 -12.83 11.02
N ILE A 8 -7.17 -13.65 11.41
CA ILE A 8 -8.60 -13.35 11.21
C ILE A 8 -9.00 -12.11 12.01
N VAL A 9 -8.60 -12.01 13.28
CA VAL A 9 -8.95 -10.88 14.15
C VAL A 9 -8.32 -9.58 13.63
N ILE A 10 -7.04 -9.59 13.29
CA ILE A 10 -6.35 -8.42 12.73
C ILE A 10 -6.94 -8.04 11.37
N GLY A 11 -7.20 -9.01 10.50
CA GLY A 11 -7.81 -8.77 9.19
C GLY A 11 -9.21 -8.17 9.30
N ALA A 12 -10.05 -8.67 10.21
CA ALA A 12 -11.37 -8.13 10.48
C ALA A 12 -11.29 -6.70 11.03
N GLY A 13 -10.37 -6.44 11.98
CA GLY A 13 -10.12 -5.09 12.49
C GLY A 13 -9.66 -4.12 11.41
N PHE A 14 -8.73 -4.55 10.55
CA PHE A 14 -8.26 -3.77 9.42
C PHE A 14 -9.38 -3.45 8.43
N GLY A 15 -10.19 -4.44 8.06
CA GLY A 15 -11.36 -4.25 7.19
C GLY A 15 -12.38 -3.28 7.77
N ALA A 16 -12.68 -3.38 9.07
CA ALA A 16 -13.60 -2.47 9.76
C ALA A 16 -13.08 -1.02 9.76
N VAL A 17 -11.77 -0.82 9.95
CA VAL A 17 -11.16 0.52 9.85
C VAL A 17 -11.24 1.06 8.42
N LEU A 18 -10.94 0.23 7.40
CA LEU A 18 -11.03 0.63 5.98
C LEU A 18 -12.45 1.08 5.59
N ASP A 19 -13.47 0.35 6.05
CA ASP A 19 -14.86 0.73 5.80
C ASP A 19 -15.23 2.04 6.51
N ARG A 20 -14.83 2.19 7.79
CA ARG A 20 -15.12 3.37 8.59
C ARG A 20 -14.51 4.65 8.03
N ILE A 21 -13.32 4.58 7.41
CA ILE A 21 -12.69 5.74 6.76
C ILE A 21 -13.24 6.01 5.34
N GLY A 22 -14.14 5.16 4.84
CA GLY A 22 -14.75 5.29 3.52
C GLY A 22 -13.88 4.79 2.36
N ALA A 23 -12.82 4.03 2.64
CA ALA A 23 -11.93 3.48 1.61
C ALA A 23 -12.59 2.36 0.79
N THR A 24 -13.71 1.81 1.27
CA THR A 24 -14.55 0.82 0.57
C THR A 24 -15.44 1.42 -0.52
N ASN A 25 -15.49 2.76 -0.65
CA ASN A 25 -16.31 3.48 -1.62
C ASN A 25 -15.43 4.15 -2.68
N PRO A 26 -15.61 3.85 -3.99
CA PRO A 26 -14.65 4.23 -5.02
C PRO A 26 -14.73 5.73 -5.32
N ASN A 27 -15.84 6.38 -4.97
CA ASN A 27 -16.06 7.80 -5.16
C ASN A 27 -15.08 8.60 -4.31
N TRP A 28 -14.73 8.12 -3.12
CA TRP A 28 -13.72 8.77 -2.30
C TRP A 28 -12.34 8.66 -2.91
N ILE A 29 -12.00 7.53 -3.53
CA ILE A 29 -10.72 7.42 -4.22
C ILE A 29 -10.70 8.21 -5.51
N GLY A 30 -11.77 8.20 -6.31
CA GLY A 30 -11.88 9.09 -7.48
C GLY A 30 -11.71 10.56 -7.10
N LYS A 31 -12.29 11.00 -5.97
CA LYS A 31 -12.09 12.36 -5.42
C LYS A 31 -10.64 12.60 -4.96
N MET A 32 -9.97 11.60 -4.43
CA MET A 32 -8.56 11.67 -4.03
C MET A 32 -7.65 11.82 -5.25
N LEU A 33 -7.81 10.94 -6.24
CA LEU A 33 -7.01 10.94 -7.48
C LEU A 33 -7.24 12.19 -8.33
N SER A 34 -8.45 12.75 -8.31
CA SER A 34 -8.78 14.03 -8.96
C SER A 34 -8.46 15.27 -8.11
N LEU A 35 -7.80 15.10 -6.95
CA LEU A 35 -7.42 16.16 -6.02
C LEU A 35 -8.59 17.00 -5.49
N LYS A 36 -9.82 16.51 -5.61
CA LYS A 36 -11.04 17.17 -5.09
C LYS A 36 -11.17 17.01 -3.57
N HIS A 37 -10.74 15.87 -3.04
CA HIS A 37 -10.81 15.59 -1.61
C HIS A 37 -9.66 14.68 -1.16
N LEU A 38 -8.77 15.20 -0.31
CA LEU A 38 -7.51 14.54 0.05
C LEU A 38 -7.54 13.80 1.39
N HIS A 39 -8.69 13.74 2.07
CA HIS A 39 -8.89 12.93 3.29
C HIS A 39 -8.22 11.55 3.21
N LEU A 40 -8.52 10.76 2.18
CA LEU A 40 -7.95 9.42 2.05
C LEU A 40 -6.42 9.45 1.88
N MET A 41 -5.90 10.41 1.11
CA MET A 41 -4.45 10.56 0.96
C MET A 41 -3.77 10.87 2.30
N LYS A 42 -4.37 11.75 3.10
CA LYS A 42 -3.89 12.06 4.46
C LYS A 42 -3.91 10.80 5.34
N THR A 43 -4.99 10.03 5.31
CA THR A 43 -5.07 8.78 6.08
C THR A 43 -4.04 7.74 5.67
N ILE A 44 -3.79 7.57 4.36
CA ILE A 44 -2.80 6.63 3.83
C ILE A 44 -1.38 7.06 4.25
N LEU A 45 -1.04 8.34 4.08
CA LEU A 45 0.28 8.86 4.48
C LEU A 45 0.50 8.75 5.99
N LEU A 46 -0.53 9.04 6.79
CA LEU A 46 -0.45 8.89 8.24
C LEU A 46 -0.28 7.42 8.65
N ALA A 47 -1.01 6.50 8.02
CA ALA A 47 -0.91 5.08 8.29
C ALA A 47 0.46 4.51 7.90
N ILE A 48 0.98 4.86 6.71
CA ILE A 48 2.32 4.48 6.26
C ILE A 48 3.36 5.03 7.23
N GLY A 49 3.31 6.32 7.54
CA GLY A 49 4.29 6.94 8.42
C GLY A 49 4.28 6.37 9.83
N THR A 50 3.10 6.19 10.42
CA THR A 50 2.94 5.58 11.75
C THR A 50 3.43 4.13 11.75
N GLY A 51 3.08 3.35 10.72
CA GLY A 51 3.52 1.96 10.56
C GLY A 51 5.04 1.86 10.46
N SER A 52 5.68 2.69 9.64
CA SER A 52 7.14 2.75 9.52
C SER A 52 7.80 3.10 10.85
N VAL A 53 7.35 4.16 11.54
CA VAL A 53 7.93 4.55 12.83
C VAL A 53 7.80 3.44 13.87
N LEU A 54 6.60 2.86 14.02
CA LEU A 54 6.38 1.78 15.00
C LEU A 54 7.21 0.53 14.69
N MET A 55 7.32 0.17 13.41
CA MET A 55 8.05 -1.01 12.98
C MET A 55 9.56 -0.84 13.25
N PHE A 56 10.17 0.24 12.78
CA PHE A 56 11.61 0.49 12.98
C PHE A 56 11.97 0.82 14.43
N ALA A 57 11.11 1.55 15.16
CA ALA A 57 11.32 1.76 16.60
C ALA A 57 11.18 0.45 17.40
N GLY A 58 10.22 -0.40 17.01
CA GLY A 58 10.05 -1.73 17.59
C GLY A 58 11.26 -2.63 17.37
N GLN A 59 11.94 -2.52 16.22
CA GLN A 59 13.21 -3.21 15.98
C GLN A 59 14.33 -2.69 16.87
N MET A 60 14.47 -1.37 17.00
CA MET A 60 15.48 -0.77 17.88
C MET A 60 15.26 -1.13 19.35
N ALA A 61 14.00 -1.31 19.76
CA ALA A 61 13.63 -1.74 21.10
C ALA A 61 13.71 -3.27 21.31
N GLY A 62 14.02 -4.06 20.27
CA GLY A 62 14.07 -5.53 20.34
C GLY A 62 12.71 -6.22 20.42
N LEU A 63 11.60 -5.50 20.19
CA LEU A 63 10.24 -6.05 20.17
C LEU A 63 9.87 -6.67 18.82
N VAL A 64 10.54 -6.24 17.74
CA VAL A 64 10.33 -6.73 16.37
C VAL A 64 11.62 -7.35 15.87
N ASP A 65 11.58 -8.64 15.56
CA ASP A 65 12.75 -9.35 15.04
C ASP A 65 12.99 -8.96 13.57
N VAL A 66 14.23 -8.53 13.28
CA VAL A 66 14.69 -8.16 11.93
C VAL A 66 14.60 -9.35 10.98
N GLY A 67 14.69 -10.59 11.48
CA GLY A 67 14.57 -11.80 10.67
C GLY A 67 13.20 -12.00 10.00
N HIS A 68 12.16 -11.31 10.46
CA HIS A 68 10.84 -11.33 9.80
C HIS A 68 10.67 -10.23 8.74
N MET A 69 11.68 -9.37 8.52
CA MET A 69 11.67 -8.43 7.40
C MET A 69 12.10 -9.13 6.11
N ASP A 70 11.16 -9.27 5.18
CA ASP A 70 11.50 -9.63 3.81
C ASP A 70 11.48 -8.40 2.91
N VAL A 71 12.67 -7.97 2.49
CA VAL A 71 12.81 -6.93 1.47
C VAL A 71 12.63 -7.57 0.12
N LYS A 72 11.62 -7.11 -0.62
CA LYS A 72 11.37 -7.59 -1.97
C LYS A 72 12.44 -7.05 -2.93
N THR A 73 12.92 -7.90 -3.84
CA THR A 73 13.86 -7.51 -4.89
C THR A 73 13.29 -6.40 -5.74
N ALA A 74 14.11 -5.38 -6.04
CA ALA A 74 13.77 -4.35 -6.99
C ALA A 74 14.30 -4.76 -8.36
N TYR A 75 13.38 -5.03 -9.30
CA TYR A 75 13.69 -5.41 -10.67
C TYR A 75 12.69 -4.79 -11.65
N THR A 76 12.98 -4.85 -12.94
CA THR A 76 12.20 -4.20 -14.00
C THR A 76 10.73 -4.64 -14.00
N GLY A 77 10.46 -5.93 -13.78
CA GLY A 77 9.10 -6.45 -13.59
C GLY A 77 8.33 -5.84 -12.40
N VAL A 78 8.99 -5.45 -11.29
CA VAL A 78 8.32 -4.71 -10.20
C VAL A 78 7.87 -3.33 -10.66
N PHE A 79 8.70 -2.66 -11.47
CA PHE A 79 8.35 -1.35 -12.02
C PHE A 79 7.16 -1.44 -12.99
N ILE A 80 7.20 -2.39 -13.92
CA ILE A 80 6.11 -2.63 -14.89
C ILE A 80 4.83 -3.04 -14.13
N GLY A 81 4.93 -3.98 -13.20
CA GLY A 81 3.81 -4.42 -12.38
C GLY A 81 3.22 -3.30 -11.52
N GLY A 82 4.07 -2.42 -10.96
CA GLY A 82 3.65 -1.23 -10.22
C GLY A 82 2.86 -0.24 -11.07
N LEU A 83 3.30 0.00 -12.31
CA LEU A 83 2.56 0.85 -13.26
C LEU A 83 1.22 0.23 -13.65
N MET A 84 1.18 -1.08 -13.93
CA MET A 84 -0.06 -1.80 -14.23
C MET A 84 -1.03 -1.77 -13.06
N LEU A 85 -0.55 -1.99 -11.83
CA LEU A 85 -1.35 -1.89 -10.62
C LEU A 85 -1.86 -0.48 -10.41
N GLY A 86 -1.03 0.54 -10.61
CA GLY A 86 -1.41 1.95 -10.49
C GLY A 86 -2.48 2.36 -11.51
N ALA A 87 -2.35 1.93 -12.76
CA ALA A 87 -3.36 2.17 -13.80
C ALA A 87 -4.67 1.43 -13.50
N GLY A 88 -4.58 0.17 -13.09
CA GLY A 88 -5.74 -0.64 -12.69
C GLY A 88 -6.47 -0.04 -11.49
N TRP A 89 -5.72 0.48 -10.52
CA TRP A 89 -6.24 1.27 -9.41
C TRP A 89 -6.99 2.49 -9.98
N ALA A 90 -6.31 3.39 -10.71
CA ALA A 90 -6.95 4.60 -11.24
C ALA A 90 -8.26 4.33 -12.02
N ALA A 91 -8.33 3.23 -12.76
CA ALA A 91 -9.53 2.82 -13.49
C ALA A 91 -10.63 2.19 -12.62
N ALA A 92 -10.27 1.28 -11.71
CA ALA A 92 -11.23 0.41 -11.02
C ALA A 92 -11.86 1.04 -9.78
N GLY A 93 -11.24 2.06 -9.18
CA GLY A 93 -11.79 2.59 -7.94
C GLY A 93 -11.47 1.74 -6.70
N TYR A 94 -10.60 0.72 -6.82
CA TYR A 94 -10.08 -0.06 -5.68
C TYR A 94 -8.59 -0.39 -5.77
N CYS A 95 -7.93 -0.48 -4.61
CA CYS A 95 -6.72 -1.26 -4.44
C CYS A 95 -7.08 -2.69 -3.94
N PRO A 96 -6.14 -3.65 -3.95
CA PRO A 96 -6.44 -5.05 -3.62
C PRO A 96 -7.12 -5.22 -2.24
N GLY A 97 -6.63 -4.51 -1.22
CA GLY A 97 -7.19 -4.58 0.14
C GLY A 97 -8.57 -3.93 0.25
N THR A 98 -8.75 -2.73 -0.33
CA THR A 98 -10.05 -2.03 -0.30
C THR A 98 -11.10 -2.74 -1.15
N GLY A 99 -10.70 -3.41 -2.23
CA GLY A 99 -11.58 -4.19 -3.09
C GLY A 99 -12.19 -5.38 -2.36
N VAL A 100 -11.38 -6.13 -1.59
CA VAL A 100 -11.88 -7.24 -0.76
C VAL A 100 -12.79 -6.73 0.36
N ALA A 101 -12.42 -5.64 1.04
CA ALA A 101 -13.27 -5.01 2.04
C ALA A 101 -14.60 -4.50 1.43
N ALA A 102 -14.55 -3.87 0.25
CA ALA A 102 -15.74 -3.40 -0.45
C ALA A 102 -16.66 -4.54 -0.90
N ALA A 103 -16.09 -5.66 -1.36
CA ALA A 103 -16.86 -6.86 -1.66
C ALA A 103 -17.60 -7.39 -0.41
N ALA A 104 -16.94 -7.39 0.76
CA ALA A 104 -17.55 -7.79 2.02
C ALA A 104 -18.68 -6.85 2.47
N THR A 105 -18.63 -5.55 2.10
CA THR A 105 -19.69 -4.58 2.36
C THR A 105 -20.90 -4.69 1.41
N GLY A 106 -20.90 -5.67 0.50
CA GLY A 106 -22.02 -5.94 -0.41
C GLY A 106 -21.92 -5.25 -1.77
N ARG A 107 -20.77 -4.67 -2.12
CA ARG A 107 -20.60 -3.95 -3.40
C ARG A 107 -20.29 -4.90 -4.54
N ARG A 108 -21.18 -4.93 -5.54
CA ARG A 108 -21.10 -5.86 -6.67
C ARG A 108 -19.95 -5.55 -7.63
N ASP A 109 -19.65 -4.28 -7.85
CA ASP A 109 -18.54 -3.85 -8.69
C ASP A 109 -17.19 -4.29 -8.10
N ALA A 110 -17.06 -4.33 -6.77
CA ALA A 110 -15.88 -4.87 -6.10
C ALA A 110 -15.70 -6.38 -6.33
N LEU A 111 -16.78 -7.15 -6.48
CA LEU A 111 -16.68 -8.59 -6.79
C LEU A 111 -16.05 -8.82 -8.18
N PHE A 112 -16.43 -8.02 -9.18
CA PHE A 112 -15.83 -8.09 -10.51
C PHE A 112 -14.36 -7.67 -10.49
N PHE A 113 -14.02 -6.65 -9.70
CA PHE A 113 -12.62 -6.26 -9.49
C PHE A 113 -11.79 -7.40 -8.87
N VAL A 114 -12.30 -8.04 -7.81
CA VAL A 114 -11.61 -9.16 -7.14
C VAL A 114 -11.47 -10.35 -8.11
N ALA A 115 -12.53 -10.72 -8.82
CA ALA A 115 -12.48 -11.80 -9.80
C ALA A 115 -11.48 -11.50 -10.93
N GLY A 116 -11.51 -10.29 -11.50
CA GLY A 116 -10.57 -9.85 -12.51
C GLY A 116 -9.12 -9.85 -12.03
N GLY A 117 -8.88 -9.39 -10.79
CA GLY A 117 -7.56 -9.42 -10.16
C GLY A 117 -7.03 -10.84 -9.94
N LEU A 118 -7.89 -11.77 -9.50
CA LEU A 118 -7.53 -13.18 -9.35
C LEU A 118 -7.23 -13.85 -10.70
N LEU A 119 -8.02 -13.56 -11.73
CA LEU A 119 -7.76 -14.06 -13.08
C LEU A 119 -6.45 -13.49 -13.65
N GLY A 120 -6.18 -12.20 -13.43
CA GLY A 120 -4.92 -11.57 -13.80
C GLY A 120 -3.72 -12.20 -13.08
N ALA A 121 -3.85 -12.47 -11.78
CA ALA A 121 -2.82 -13.16 -11.01
C ALA A 121 -2.59 -14.60 -11.51
N ALA A 122 -3.66 -15.33 -11.83
CA ALA A 122 -3.56 -16.67 -12.41
C ALA A 122 -2.88 -16.66 -13.78
N ALA A 123 -3.24 -15.72 -14.65
CA ALA A 123 -2.61 -15.54 -15.96
C ALA A 123 -1.12 -15.18 -15.83
N TYR A 124 -0.77 -14.33 -14.86
CA TYR A 124 0.63 -14.02 -14.55
C TYR A 124 1.39 -15.26 -14.10
N MET A 125 0.82 -16.07 -13.19
CA MET A 125 1.47 -17.30 -12.72
C MET A 125 1.72 -18.30 -13.85
N VAL A 126 0.80 -18.42 -14.82
CA VAL A 126 0.98 -19.28 -16.00
C VAL A 126 2.06 -18.73 -16.93
N THR A 127 2.15 -17.41 -17.08
CA THR A 127 3.15 -16.76 -17.96
C THR A 127 4.48 -16.50 -17.27
N TYR A 128 4.60 -16.76 -15.97
CA TYR A 128 5.80 -16.53 -15.16
C TYR A 128 7.09 -17.06 -15.80
N PRO A 129 7.14 -18.31 -16.33
CA PRO A 129 8.36 -18.82 -16.95
C PRO A 129 8.82 -18.02 -18.17
N ALA A 130 7.88 -17.40 -18.90
CA ALA A 130 8.20 -16.56 -20.04
C ALA A 130 8.82 -15.22 -19.60
N TRP A 131 8.29 -14.62 -18.52
CA TRP A 131 8.86 -13.40 -17.94
C TRP A 131 10.25 -13.64 -17.35
N GLU A 132 10.47 -14.79 -16.73
CA GLU A 132 11.76 -15.24 -16.24
C GLU A 132 12.75 -15.44 -17.39
N ALA A 133 12.34 -16.12 -18.46
CA ALA A 133 13.16 -16.33 -19.66
C ALA A 133 13.56 -15.03 -20.37
N TRP A 134 12.78 -13.96 -20.22
CA TRP A 134 13.12 -12.63 -20.75
C TRP A 134 14.06 -11.82 -19.85
N GLY A 135 14.49 -12.37 -18.71
CA GLY A 135 15.38 -11.69 -17.75
C GLY A 135 14.71 -10.49 -17.07
N LEU A 136 13.38 -10.37 -17.15
CA LEU A 136 12.65 -9.24 -16.55
C LEU A 136 12.51 -9.35 -15.04
N LEU A 137 12.82 -10.52 -14.46
CA LEU A 137 12.70 -10.85 -13.05
C LEU A 137 14.04 -10.78 -12.28
N ASP A 138 15.13 -10.54 -13.00
CA ASP A 138 16.46 -10.43 -12.40
C ASP A 138 16.64 -9.05 -11.74
N GLY A 139 16.87 -9.05 -10.43
CA GLY A 139 17.28 -7.84 -9.73
C GLY A 139 17.71 -8.10 -8.30
N ALA A 140 18.32 -7.08 -7.71
CA ALA A 140 18.89 -7.15 -6.38
C ALA A 140 17.87 -6.75 -5.31
N LYS A 141 17.99 -7.35 -4.11
CA LYS A 141 17.30 -6.87 -2.91
C LYS A 141 17.97 -5.59 -2.43
N LEU A 142 17.56 -4.46 -3.02
CA LEU A 142 18.09 -3.13 -2.71
C LEU A 142 17.22 -2.47 -1.65
N THR A 143 17.85 -2.05 -0.54
CA THR A 143 17.21 -1.17 0.45
C THR A 143 17.68 0.27 0.25
N LEU A 144 16.85 1.27 0.62
CA LEU A 144 17.29 2.67 0.55
C LEU A 144 18.42 3.00 1.55
N GLY A 145 18.50 2.29 2.67
CA GLY A 145 19.58 2.38 3.65
C GLY A 145 19.94 0.99 4.19
N THR A 146 21.18 0.82 4.64
CA THR A 146 21.65 -0.46 5.20
C THR A 146 20.95 -0.72 6.52
N VAL A 147 20.05 -1.70 6.58
CA VAL A 147 19.45 -2.14 7.84
C VAL A 147 20.45 -3.08 8.53
N PRO A 148 20.93 -2.77 9.75
CA PRO A 148 21.79 -3.66 10.52
C PRO A 148 21.13 -5.05 10.66
N ASP A 149 21.93 -6.11 10.52
CA ASP A 149 21.49 -7.52 10.59
C ASP A 149 20.56 -8.04 9.48
N ALA A 150 20.15 -7.21 8.50
CA ALA A 150 19.27 -7.67 7.41
C ALA A 150 20.02 -8.25 6.20
N GLY A 151 21.33 -8.02 6.07
CA GLY A 151 22.15 -8.58 4.97
C GLY A 151 21.87 -8.00 3.58
N TYR A 152 21.25 -6.81 3.48
CA TYR A 152 20.91 -6.14 2.22
C TYR A 152 21.78 -4.91 1.98
N ASP A 153 22.25 -4.74 0.73
CA ASP A 153 23.02 -3.57 0.31
C ASP A 153 22.12 -2.33 0.26
N GLY A 154 22.50 -1.32 1.06
CA GLY A 154 21.83 -0.02 1.08
C GLY A 154 22.35 0.90 -0.02
N LEU A 155 21.45 1.54 -0.75
CA LEU A 155 21.77 2.60 -1.73
C LEU A 155 22.45 3.83 -1.09
N ILE A 156 22.23 4.02 0.22
CA ILE A 156 22.81 5.09 1.02
C ILE A 156 23.48 4.45 2.24
N ALA A 157 24.69 4.91 2.61
CA ALA A 157 25.45 4.44 3.77
C ALA A 157 24.86 4.84 5.14
N LEU A 158 23.54 5.08 5.19
CA LEU A 158 22.81 5.48 6.40
C LEU A 158 22.08 4.26 6.98
N ARG A 159 22.04 4.17 8.32
CA ARG A 159 21.25 3.15 9.04
C ARG A 159 19.79 3.17 8.57
N GLY A 160 19.33 2.08 7.95
CA GLY A 160 18.01 1.97 7.33
C GLY A 160 16.86 2.10 8.33
N ASP A 161 17.10 1.70 9.58
CA ASP A 161 16.26 1.86 10.76
C ASP A 161 16.04 3.34 11.11
N VAL A 162 17.09 4.16 11.13
CA VAL A 162 16.97 5.61 11.35
C VAL A 162 16.31 6.29 10.14
N LEU A 163 16.68 5.88 8.92
CA LEU A 163 16.08 6.39 7.69
C LEU A 163 14.57 6.09 7.63
N GLY A 164 14.16 4.89 8.01
CA GLY A 164 12.77 4.48 8.06
C GLY A 164 11.93 5.28 9.05
N ILE A 165 12.49 5.61 10.22
CA ILE A 165 11.84 6.50 11.19
C ILE A 165 11.74 7.92 10.63
N LEU A 166 12.82 8.47 10.05
CA LEU A 166 12.81 9.82 9.49
C LEU A 166 11.83 9.98 8.34
N LEU A 167 11.79 9.01 7.41
CA LEU A 167 10.81 8.97 6.32
C LEU A 167 9.38 8.82 6.87
N GLY A 168 9.20 7.97 7.88
CA GLY A 168 7.91 7.80 8.54
C GLY A 168 7.40 9.09 9.19
N LEU A 169 8.25 9.81 9.93
CA LEU A 169 7.96 11.12 10.50
C LEU A 169 7.68 12.16 9.40
N GLY A 170 8.41 12.10 8.28
CA GLY A 170 8.15 12.93 7.10
C GLY A 170 6.75 12.71 6.54
N PHE A 171 6.33 11.45 6.36
CA PHE A 171 4.97 11.14 5.90
C PHE A 171 3.88 11.59 6.88
N ILE A 172 4.12 11.46 8.18
CA ILE A 172 3.21 11.98 9.21
C ILE A 172 3.08 13.51 9.10
N ALA A 173 4.21 14.22 9.02
CA ALA A 173 4.22 15.67 8.87
C ALA A 173 3.48 16.13 7.61
N VAL A 174 3.72 15.48 6.47
CA VAL A 174 3.01 15.74 5.22
C VAL A 174 1.51 15.47 5.35
N ALA A 175 1.13 14.36 6.01
CA ALA A 175 -0.27 14.04 6.26
C ALA A 175 -1.00 15.13 7.05
N PHE A 176 -0.33 15.78 8.02
CA PHE A 176 -0.90 16.91 8.76
C PHE A 176 -0.91 18.21 7.95
N ALA A 177 0.14 18.48 7.17
CA ALA A 177 0.26 19.70 6.37
C ALA A 177 -0.70 19.75 5.17
N LEU A 178 -1.13 18.60 4.66
CA LEU A 178 -2.01 18.50 3.48
C LEU A 178 -3.40 19.12 3.75
N PRO A 179 -3.89 20.04 2.90
CA PRO A 179 -5.26 20.53 2.99
C PRO A 179 -6.26 19.44 2.59
N GLU A 180 -7.44 19.42 3.20
CA GLU A 180 -8.47 18.43 2.85
C GLU A 180 -9.05 18.64 1.44
N ARG A 181 -9.05 19.90 0.97
CA ARG A 181 -9.61 20.32 -0.31
C ARG A 181 -8.69 21.37 -0.95
N PRO A 182 -7.64 20.95 -1.68
CA PRO A 182 -6.68 21.88 -2.29
C PRO A 182 -7.32 22.71 -3.41
N LEU A 183 -8.24 22.13 -4.19
CA LEU A 183 -9.11 22.88 -5.09
C LEU A 183 -10.30 23.43 -4.29
N GLY A 184 -10.11 24.57 -3.63
CA GLY A 184 -11.17 25.28 -2.92
C GLY A 184 -12.36 25.60 -3.84
N ARG A 185 -13.57 25.24 -3.38
CA ARG A 185 -14.88 25.87 -3.68
C ARG A 185 -15.03 26.57 -5.04
N ALA A 186 -15.16 25.78 -6.12
CA ALA A 186 -15.74 26.23 -7.40
C ALA A 186 -16.67 25.18 -8.04
N ALA A 187 -17.36 24.39 -7.22
CA ALA A 187 -18.55 23.65 -7.66
C ALA A 187 -19.62 23.88 -6.60
N SER A 188 -20.21 25.07 -6.63
CA SER A 188 -21.52 25.33 -6.04
C SER A 188 -22.52 24.35 -6.67
N VAL A 189 -23.24 23.63 -5.81
CA VAL A 189 -24.65 23.23 -5.96
C VAL A 189 -25.13 22.89 -7.38
N ALA A 190 -25.26 21.59 -7.63
CA ALA A 190 -26.42 20.99 -8.28
C ALA A 190 -26.66 19.69 -7.48
N ALA A 191 -27.64 19.53 -6.60
CA ALA A 191 -29.07 19.71 -6.79
C ALA A 191 -29.53 19.08 -8.11
N GLU A 192 -29.41 17.75 -8.21
CA GLU A 192 -30.55 16.84 -8.40
C GLU A 192 -30.16 15.42 -7.95
#